data_AF-A0A453IHG2-F1
#
_entry.id   AF-A0A453IHG2-F1
#
_cell.length_a   1.000
_cell.length_b   1.000
_cell.length_c   1.000
_cell.angle_alpha   90.00
_cell.angle_beta   90.00
_cell.angle_gamma   90.00
#
_symmetry.space_group_name_H-M   'P 1'
#
loop_
_entity.id
_entity.type
_entity.pdbx_description
1 polymer ?
#
loop_
_entity_poly.entity_id
_entity_poly.type
_entity_poly.pdbx_seq_one_letter_code
_entity_poly.pdbx_strand_id
1 'polypeptide(L)'
;VPSAVCMVVCWAFLVAEALLIAEINVHLRRKSKKDGGDGAGLEVISMKSMAQATLGEWGGNLAATAYLFLSYTSMVAYTSKSGEVLSRAIGVPEPVSGAAFTAALALLIAAGGTGVTAKVNQVLTFFMIG
;
A
#
# COMPACT_ATOMS: atom_id res chain seq x y z
N VAL A 1 29.79 2.15 -5.87
CA VAL A 1 29.92 1.54 -4.51
C VAL A 1 28.96 2.15 -3.49
N PRO A 2 28.80 3.49 -3.35
CA PRO A 2 27.88 4.08 -2.37
C PRO A 2 26.41 3.68 -2.60
N SER A 3 25.98 3.66 -3.87
CA SER A 3 24.63 3.26 -4.27
C SER A 3 24.29 1.81 -3.94
N ALA A 4 25.25 0.89 -4.12
CA ALA A 4 25.06 -0.53 -3.82
C ALA A 4 24.91 -0.76 -2.32
N VAL A 5 25.72 -0.09 -1.49
CA VAL A 5 25.61 -0.19 -0.03
C VAL A 5 24.25 0.33 0.44
N CYS A 6 23.79 1.49 -0.05
CA CYS A 6 22.47 2.00 0.29
C CYS A 6 21.34 1.06 -0.13
N MET A 7 21.42 0.45 -1.32
CA MET A 7 20.42 -0.53 -1.76
C MET A 7 20.38 -1.78 -0.87
N VAL A 8 21.55 -2.31 -0.49
CA VAL A 8 21.64 -3.48 0.41
C VAL A 8 21.09 -3.16 1.80
N VAL A 9 21.38 -1.97 2.33
CA VAL A 9 20.84 -1.52 3.63
C VAL A 9 19.32 -1.35 3.57
N CYS A 10 18.78 -0.68 2.55
CA CYS A 10 17.33 -0.55 2.36
C CYS A 10 16.64 -1.91 2.24
N TRP A 11 17.24 -2.82 1.46
CA TRP A 11 16.71 -4.18 1.32
C TRP A 11 16.67 -4.91 2.66
N ALA A 12 17.75 -4.87 3.44
CA ALA A 12 17.82 -5.53 4.75
C ALA A 12 16.78 -4.95 5.72
N PHE A 13 16.58 -3.64 5.70
CA PHE A 13 15.57 -2.96 6.50
C PHE A 13 14.14 -3.40 6.13
N LEU A 14 13.80 -3.41 4.84
CA LEU A 14 12.48 -3.86 4.36
C LEU A 14 12.21 -5.34 4.70
N VAL A 15 13.24 -6.19 4.62
CA VAL A 15 13.13 -7.61 5.01
C VAL A 15 12.87 -7.74 6.50
N ALA A 16 13.56 -6.97 7.34
CA ALA A 16 13.35 -6.97 8.78
C ALA A 16 11.92 -6.53 9.14
N GLU A 17 11.42 -5.45 8.54
CA GLU A 17 10.03 -5.00 8.75
C GLU A 17 9.01 -6.06 8.32
N ALA A 18 9.21 -6.70 7.16
CA ALA A 18 8.32 -7.75 6.67
C ALA A 18 8.26 -8.96 7.61
N LEU A 19 9.40 -9.35 8.20
CA LEU A 19 9.46 -10.44 9.19
C LEU A 19 8.73 -10.09 10.48
N LEU A 20 8.86 -8.85 10.98
CA LEU A 20 8.12 -8.38 12.16
C LEU A 20 6.61 -8.37 11.92
N ILE A 21 6.16 -7.89 10.76
CA ILE A 21 4.74 -7.92 10.37
C ILE A 21 4.25 -9.37 10.31
N ALA A 22 5.05 -10.29 9.75
CA ALA A 22 4.71 -11.71 9.70
C ALA A 22 4.60 -12.34 11.09
N GLU A 23 5.51 -12.03 12.01
CA GLU A 23 5.49 -12.51 13.39
C GLU A 23 4.22 -12.06 14.13
N ILE A 24 3.89 -10.76 14.06
CA ILE A 24 2.70 -10.20 14.70
C ILE A 24 1.43 -10.82 14.11
N ASN A 25 1.37 -11.00 12.79
CA ASN A 25 0.25 -11.65 12.13
C ASN A 25 0.06 -13.11 12.61
N VAL A 26 1.15 -13.88 12.72
CA VAL A 26 1.10 -15.25 13.26
C VAL A 26 0.71 -15.25 14.75
N HIS A 27 1.22 -14.32 15.55
CA HIS A 27 0.89 -14.20 16.97
C HIS A 27 -0.61 -13.92 17.16
N LEU A 28 -1.18 -12.97 16.42
CA LEU A 28 -2.60 -12.62 16.46
C LEU A 28 -3.49 -13.79 16.04
N ARG A 29 -3.11 -14.50 14.97
CA ARG A 29 -3.84 -15.71 14.52
C ARG A 29 -3.83 -16.83 15.56
N ARG A 30 -2.69 -17.03 16.24
CA ARG A 30 -2.58 -18.03 17.32
C ARG A 30 -3.41 -17.65 18.54
N LYS A 31 -3.45 -16.37 18.91
CA LYS A 31 -4.26 -15.85 20.01
C LYS A 31 -5.76 -16.01 19.73
N SER A 32 -6.21 -15.58 18.55
CA SER A 32 -7.61 -15.74 18.09
C SER A 32 -8.06 -17.21 18.10
N LYS A 33 -7.18 -18.15 17.69
CA LYS A 33 -7.47 -19.59 17.74
C LYS A 33 -7.57 -20.16 19.18
N LYS A 34 -6.88 -19.57 20.15
CA LYS A 34 -6.89 -19.99 21.56
C LYS A 34 -8.13 -19.49 22.31
N ASP A 35 -8.64 -18.32 21.93
CA ASP A 35 -9.80 -17.68 22.55
C ASP A 35 -11.16 -18.22 22.03
N GLY A 36 -11.16 -19.34 21.28
CA GLY A 36 -12.39 -20.00 20.82
C GLY A 36 -13.22 -19.18 19.82
N GLY A 37 -12.61 -18.15 19.20
CA GLY A 37 -13.28 -17.30 18.22
C GLY A 37 -13.70 -18.09 16.98
N ASP A 38 -15.00 -18.29 16.85
CA ASP A 38 -15.63 -18.88 15.69
C ASP A 38 -15.24 -18.11 14.41
N GLY A 39 -14.97 -18.85 13.34
CA GLY A 39 -14.38 -18.38 12.09
C GLY A 39 -15.34 -17.56 11.22
N ALA A 40 -16.02 -16.57 11.79
CA ALA A 40 -17.00 -15.73 11.10
C ALA A 40 -16.70 -14.25 11.35
N GLY A 41 -15.54 -13.81 10.87
CA GLY A 41 -15.10 -12.44 11.03
C GLY A 41 -13.72 -12.28 10.45
N LEU A 42 -13.64 -12.39 9.12
CA LEU A 42 -12.59 -11.79 8.30
C LEU A 42 -12.66 -10.25 8.42
N GLU A 43 -12.81 -9.72 9.64
CA GLU A 43 -12.52 -8.33 9.96
C GLU A 43 -11.01 -8.25 9.78
N VAL A 44 -10.64 -7.97 8.53
CA VAL A 44 -9.33 -7.66 8.01
C VAL A 44 -8.47 -7.26 9.19
N ILE A 45 -7.53 -8.13 9.60
CA ILE A 45 -6.57 -7.84 10.68
C ILE A 45 -5.76 -6.66 10.17
N SER A 46 -6.33 -5.47 10.36
CA SER A 46 -5.90 -4.23 9.77
C SER A 46 -4.63 -3.84 10.49
N MET A 47 -3.69 -3.18 9.80
CA MET A 47 -2.46 -2.68 10.42
C MET A 47 -2.76 -1.89 11.72
N LYS A 48 -3.93 -1.24 11.79
CA LYS A 48 -4.43 -0.60 13.00
C LYS A 48 -4.64 -1.57 14.17
N SER A 49 -5.28 -2.72 13.97
CA SER A 49 -5.52 -3.69 15.05
C SER A 49 -4.23 -4.38 15.49
N MET A 50 -3.27 -4.57 14.57
CA MET A 50 -1.92 -5.05 14.90
C MET A 50 -1.12 -4.03 15.74
N ALA A 51 -1.17 -2.76 15.34
CA ALA A 51 -0.53 -1.66 16.07
C ALA A 51 -1.19 -1.46 17.45
N GLN A 52 -2.52 -1.55 17.53
CA GLN A 52 -3.26 -1.44 18.79
C GLN A 52 -2.97 -2.61 19.73
N ALA A 53 -2.80 -3.82 19.20
CA ALA A 53 -2.43 -4.99 19.99
C ALA A 53 -1.01 -4.89 20.57
N THR A 54 -0.11 -4.14 19.92
CA THR A 54 1.31 -4.06 20.29
C THR A 54 1.65 -2.79 21.09
N LEU A 55 1.09 -1.64 20.72
CA LEU A 55 1.36 -0.33 21.33
C LEU A 55 0.17 0.23 22.15
N GLY A 56 -0.92 -0.52 22.28
CA GLY A 56 -2.15 -0.05 22.93
C GLY A 56 -2.99 0.89 22.06
N GLU A 57 -4.11 1.38 22.60
CA GLU A 57 -5.10 2.17 21.85
C GLU A 57 -4.56 3.50 21.32
N TRP A 58 -3.69 4.15 22.11
CA TRP A 58 -3.01 5.37 21.68
C TRP A 58 -2.04 5.13 20.52
N GLY A 59 -1.25 4.05 20.58
CA GLY A 59 -0.34 3.67 19.51
C GLY A 59 -1.06 3.20 18.24
N GLY A 60 -2.20 2.52 18.39
CA GLY A 60 -3.06 2.12 17.27
C GLY A 60 -3.61 3.32 16.50
N ASN A 61 -4.08 4.36 17.20
CA ASN A 61 -4.53 5.60 16.57
C ASN A 61 -3.38 6.39 15.93
N LEU A 62 -2.24 6.52 16.62
CA LEU A 62 -1.06 7.20 16.05
C LEU A 62 -0.57 6.51 14.77
N ALA A 63 -0.48 5.18 14.78
CA ALA A 63 -0.09 4.38 13.62
C ALA A 63 -1.11 4.52 12.47
N ALA A 64 -2.41 4.54 12.77
CA ALA A 64 -3.45 4.76 11.76
C ALA A 64 -3.34 6.15 11.12
N THR A 65 -3.12 7.20 11.92
CA THR A 65 -2.92 8.57 11.42
C THR A 65 -1.67 8.67 10.56
N ALA A 66 -0.54 8.12 11.02
CA ALA A 66 0.71 8.09 10.26
C ALA A 66 0.57 7.31 8.95
N TYR A 67 -0.11 6.16 8.99
CA TYR A 67 -0.37 5.33 7.81
C TYR A 67 -1.24 6.07 6.77
N LEU A 68 -2.30 6.73 7.20
CA LEU A 68 -3.15 7.54 6.31
C LEU A 68 -2.38 8.69 5.69
N PHE A 69 -1.59 9.40 6.50
CA PHE A 69 -0.75 10.49 6.01
C PHE A 69 0.24 9.99 4.96
N LEU A 70 0.99 8.93 5.25
CA LEU A 70 1.96 8.34 4.33
C LEU A 70 1.31 7.83 3.04
N SER A 71 0.16 7.17 3.16
CA SER A 71 -0.60 6.66 2.02
C SER A 71 -1.07 7.80 1.11
N TYR A 72 -1.60 8.87 1.70
CA TYR A 72 -2.04 10.04 0.96
C TYR A 72 -0.87 10.75 0.27
N THR A 73 0.23 11.01 0.98
CA THR A 73 1.43 11.62 0.41
C THR A 73 1.99 10.79 -0.75
N SER A 74 2.05 9.46 -0.59
CA SER A 74 2.51 8.55 -1.65
C SER A 74 1.58 8.61 -2.87
N MET A 75 0.27 8.61 -2.65
CA MET A 75 -0.71 8.74 -3.73
C MET A 75 -0.53 10.04 -4.52
N VAL A 76 -0.32 11.17 -3.83
CA VAL A 76 -0.08 12.48 -4.46
C VAL A 76 1.25 12.46 -5.24
N ALA A 77 2.32 11.91 -4.65
CA ALA A 77 3.62 11.83 -5.29
C ALA A 77 3.58 10.99 -6.58
N TYR A 78 2.96 9.81 -6.53
CA TYR A 78 2.83 8.95 -7.70
C TYR A 78 1.96 9.58 -8.78
N THR A 79 0.83 10.16 -8.40
CA THR A 79 -0.07 10.84 -9.35
C THR A 79 0.61 12.03 -10.04
N SER A 80 1.35 12.84 -9.28
CA SER A 80 2.10 13.97 -9.82
C SER A 80 3.17 13.52 -10.81
N LYS A 81 3.95 12.48 -10.47
CA LYS A 81 4.97 11.94 -11.37
C LYS A 81 4.38 11.26 -12.61
N SER A 82 3.30 10.51 -12.47
CA SER A 82 2.59 9.93 -13.61
C SER A 82 2.03 11.00 -14.55
N GLY A 83 1.53 12.12 -13.99
CA GLY A 83 1.13 13.29 -14.77
C GLY A 83 2.28 13.88 -15.59
N GLU A 84 3.45 14.08 -14.99
CA GLU A 84 4.65 14.56 -15.70
C GLU A 84 5.06 13.61 -16.85
N VAL A 85 5.05 12.29 -16.60
CA VAL A 85 5.36 11.28 -17.62
C VAL A 85 4.33 11.31 -18.76
N LEU A 86 3.04 11.45 -18.43
CA LEU A 86 1.95 11.50 -19.40
C LEU A 86 1.97 12.80 -20.22
N SER A 87 2.26 13.93 -19.56
CA SER A 87 2.46 15.24 -20.20
C SER A 87 3.55 15.17 -21.25
N ARG A 88 4.70 14.54 -20.93
CA ARG A 88 5.81 14.35 -21.87
C ARG A 88 5.46 13.42 -23.03
N ALA A 89 4.60 12.43 -22.83
CA ALA A 89 4.21 11.48 -23.86
C ALA A 89 3.19 12.06 -24.86
N ILE A 90 2.26 12.90 -24.41
CA ILE A 90 1.11 13.39 -25.21
C ILE A 90 1.27 14.90 -25.56
N GLY A 91 2.22 15.61 -24.96
CA GLY A 91 2.46 17.04 -25.19
C GLY A 91 1.41 17.97 -24.56
N VAL A 92 0.66 17.48 -23.56
CA VAL A 92 -0.43 18.20 -22.87
C VAL A 92 0.10 18.81 -21.57
N PRO A 93 -0.41 19.97 -21.09
CA PRO A 93 0.06 20.59 -19.85
C PRO A 93 -0.01 19.65 -18.62
N GLU A 94 1.05 19.66 -17.81
CA GLU A 94 1.21 18.86 -16.60
C GLU A 94 -0.02 18.84 -15.66
N PRO A 95 -0.65 19.98 -15.29
CA PRO A 95 -1.78 19.95 -14.35
C PRO A 95 -3.02 19.24 -14.94
N VAL A 96 -3.24 19.35 -16.25
CA VAL A 96 -4.36 18.70 -16.94
C VAL A 96 -4.12 17.20 -17.04
N SER A 97 -2.89 16.81 -17.38
CA SER A 97 -2.50 15.40 -17.49
C SER A 97 -2.53 14.67 -16.14
N GLY A 98 -2.09 15.31 -15.06
CA GLY A 98 -2.18 14.77 -13.69
C GLY A 98 -3.62 14.60 -13.25
N ALA A 99 -4.48 15.60 -13.47
CA ALA A 99 -5.90 15.52 -13.16
C ALA A 99 -6.60 14.42 -13.97
N ALA A 100 -6.31 14.30 -15.26
CA ALA A 100 -6.86 13.26 -16.12
C ALA A 100 -6.42 11.85 -15.68
N PHE A 101 -5.14 11.67 -15.32
CA PHE A 101 -4.62 10.40 -14.82
C PHE A 101 -5.26 10.01 -13.49
N THR A 102 -5.39 10.97 -12.56
CA THR A 102 -6.09 10.76 -11.29
C THR A 102 -7.53 10.36 -11.50
N ALA A 103 -8.25 11.09 -12.37
CA ALA A 103 -9.65 10.84 -12.67
C ALA A 103 -9.86 9.47 -13.32
N ALA A 104 -8.97 9.07 -14.23
CA ALA A 104 -9.00 7.75 -14.86
C ALA A 104 -8.82 6.63 -13.83
N LEU A 105 -7.84 6.75 -12.93
CA LEU A 105 -7.64 5.77 -11.84
C LEU A 105 -8.82 5.77 -10.86
N ALA A 106 -9.32 6.93 -10.47
CA ALA A 106 -10.48 7.05 -9.60
C ALA A 106 -11.72 6.40 -10.22
N LEU A 107 -11.95 6.61 -11.52
CA LEU A 107 -13.04 5.98 -12.27
C LEU A 107 -12.84 4.47 -12.37
N LEU A 108 -11.62 3.99 -12.64
CA LEU A 108 -11.29 2.57 -12.69
C LEU A 108 -11.62 1.87 -11.36
N ILE A 109 -11.24 2.49 -10.24
CA ILE A 109 -11.48 1.96 -8.90
C ILE A 109 -12.98 2.03 -8.56
N ALA A 110 -13.64 3.16 -8.84
CA ALA A 110 -15.04 3.38 -8.50
C ALA A 110 -16.01 2.53 -9.35
N ALA A 111 -15.73 2.33 -10.64
CA ALA A 111 -16.62 1.61 -11.56
C ALA A 111 -16.19 0.16 -11.80
N GLY A 112 -14.89 -0.14 -11.75
CA GLY A 112 -14.34 -1.47 -12.09
C GLY A 112 -14.39 -2.49 -10.95
N GLY A 113 -14.61 -2.05 -9.71
CA GLY A 113 -14.59 -2.93 -8.54
C GLY A 113 -13.26 -3.69 -8.39
N THR A 114 -13.24 -4.74 -7.55
CA THR A 114 -12.03 -5.53 -7.28
C THR A 114 -11.58 -6.36 -8.47
N GLY A 115 -12.52 -6.82 -9.31
CA GLY A 115 -12.25 -7.71 -10.44
C GLY A 115 -11.52 -7.04 -11.60
N VAL A 116 -12.00 -5.88 -12.07
CA VAL A 116 -11.36 -5.14 -13.17
C VAL A 116 -10.01 -4.59 -12.72
N THR A 117 -9.94 -4.05 -11.51
CA THR A 117 -8.69 -3.54 -10.92
C THR A 117 -7.62 -4.64 -10.84
N ALA A 118 -7.99 -5.87 -10.45
CA ALA A 118 -7.07 -7.00 -10.41
C ALA A 118 -6.54 -7.38 -11.81
N LYS A 119 -7.39 -7.35 -12.84
CA LYS A 119 -6.97 -7.64 -14.23
C LYS A 119 -6.01 -6.58 -14.77
N VAL A 120 -6.29 -5.30 -14.52
CA VAL A 120 -5.39 -4.21 -14.89
C VAL A 120 -4.04 -4.36 -14.18
N ASN A 121 -4.04 -4.65 -12.88
CA ASN A 121 -2.80 -4.86 -12.12
C ASN A 121 -1.98 -6.04 -12.67
N GLN A 122 -2.62 -7.14 -13.05
CA GLN A 122 -1.95 -8.30 -13.63
C GLN A 122 -1.31 -7.97 -14.98
N VAL A 123 -2.02 -7.25 -15.86
CA VAL A 123 -1.50 -6.79 -17.15
C VAL A 123 -0.33 -5.83 -16.95
N LEU A 124 -0.44 -4.88 -16.02
CA LEU A 124 0.65 -3.94 -15.73
C LEU A 124 1.90 -4.65 -15.18
N THR A 125 1.69 -5.67 -14.33
CA THR A 125 2.79 -6.51 -13.82
C THR A 125 3.49 -7.26 -14.95
N PHE A 126 2.73 -7.77 -15.93
CA PHE A 126 3.30 -8.40 -17.11
C PHE A 126 4.19 -7.44 -17.90
N PHE A 127 3.76 -6.18 -18.12
CA PHE A 127 4.60 -5.16 -18.76
C PHE A 127 5.81 -4.71 -17.93
N MET A 128 5.79 -4.88 -16.62
CA MET A 128 6.93 -4.53 -15.76
C MET A 128 8.01 -5.60 -15.77
N ILE A 129 7.61 -6.87 -15.89
CA ILE A 129 8.52 -8.03 -15.86
C ILE A 129 9.00 -8.40 -17.28
N GLY A 130 8.13 -8.27 -18.29
CA GLY A 130 8.43 -8.55 -19.70
C GLY A 130 9.18 -7.41 -20.36
#